data_AF-I0SXG8-F1
#
_entry.id   AF-I0SXG8-F1
#
_cell.length_a   1.000
_cell.length_b   1.000
_cell.length_c   1.000
_cell.angle_alpha   90.00
_cell.angle_beta   90.00
_cell.angle_gamma   90.00
#
_symmetry.space_group_name_H-M   'P 1'
#
loop_
_entity.id
_entity.type
_entity.pdbx_description
1 polymer ?
#
loop_
_entity_poly.entity_id
_entity_poly.type
_entity_poly.pdbx_seq_one_letter_code
_entity_poly.pdbx_strand_id
1 'polypeptide(L)' 'MKAIVKNPKRLFELLRLYFVPVKGRKVVHVPAYAYKEDENEKIYLHNNELHLSKKMFEFLVNQGLELVSFF' A
#
# COMPACT_ATOMS: atom_id res chain seq x y z
N MET A 1 -7.45 1.11 -7.35
CA MET A 1 -7.67 -0.34 -7.59
C MET A 1 -7.47 -1.11 -6.30
N LYS A 2 -7.91 -2.37 -6.25
CA LYS A 2 -7.71 -3.28 -5.13
C LYS A 2 -6.80 -4.43 -5.54
N ALA A 3 -5.96 -4.89 -4.62
CA ALA A 3 -5.13 -6.07 -4.81
C ALA A 3 -4.98 -6.89 -3.52
N ILE A 4 -4.86 -8.21 -3.65
CA ILE A 4 -4.51 -9.09 -2.53
C ILE A 4 -3.00 -9.29 -2.52
N VAL A 5 -2.42 -9.20 -1.33
CA VAL A 5 -0.99 -9.41 -1.09
C VAL A 5 -0.75 -10.88 -0.74
N LYS A 6 0.10 -11.57 -1.50
CA LYS A 6 0.43 -12.99 -1.25
C LYS A 6 1.57 -13.17 -0.25
N ASN A 7 2.47 -12.19 -0.17
CA ASN A 7 3.66 -12.21 0.69
C ASN A 7 3.68 -11.01 1.67
N PRO A 8 2.85 -11.01 2.73
CA PRO A 8 2.66 -9.85 3.62
C PRO A 8 3.96 -9.38 4.31
N LYS A 9 4.92 -10.28 4.58
CA LYS A 9 6.23 -9.88 5.13
C LYS A 9 6.94 -8.86 4.22
N ARG A 10 6.94 -9.11 2.91
CA ARG A 10 7.55 -8.22 1.91
C ARG A 10 6.83 -6.88 1.85
N LEU A 11 5.50 -6.87 1.96
CA LEU A 11 4.74 -5.62 2.06
C LEU A 11 5.23 -4.78 3.24
N PHE A 12 5.34 -5.34 4.44
CA PHE A 12 5.75 -4.59 5.61
C PHE A 12 7.18 -4.04 5.52
N GLU A 13 8.09 -4.74 4.84
CA GLU A 13 9.42 -4.21 4.52
C GLU A 13 9.33 -2.99 3.60
N LEU A 14 8.58 -3.11 2.50
CA LEU A 14 8.40 -2.02 1.53
C LEU A 14 7.72 -0.80 2.16
N LEU A 15 6.73 -1.02 3.04
CA LEU A 15 6.08 0.05 3.81
C LEU A 15 7.09 0.84 4.66
N ARG A 16 8.04 0.17 5.30
CA ARG A 16 9.08 0.84 6.11
C ARG A 16 10.07 1.61 5.23
N LEU A 17 10.45 1.03 4.09
CA LEU A 17 11.44 1.60 3.18
C LEU A 17 10.91 2.83 2.44
N TYR A 18 9.70 2.73 1.88
CA TYR A 18 9.21 3.68 0.88
C TYR A 18 8.05 4.54 1.35
N PHE A 19 7.43 4.22 2.48
CA PHE A 19 6.22 4.90 2.92
C PHE A 19 6.34 5.47 4.33
N VAL A 20 5.44 6.40 4.65
CA VAL A 20 5.24 6.95 5.99
C VAL A 20 3.79 6.76 6.42
N PRO A 21 3.52 6.36 7.67
CA PRO A 21 2.15 6.22 8.15
C PRO A 21 1.48 7.60 8.23
N VAL A 22 0.27 7.71 7.66
CA VAL A 22 -0.51 8.95 7.70
C VAL A 22 -1.15 9.11 9.08
N LYS A 23 -0.60 9.99 9.91
CA LYS A 23 -1.14 10.30 11.26
C LYS A 23 -2.36 11.22 11.16
N GLY A 24 -3.36 11.02 12.02
CA GLY A 24 -4.42 12.02 12.24
C GLY A 24 -5.81 11.73 11.65
N ARG A 25 -6.09 10.55 11.11
CA ARG A 25 -7.47 10.21 10.71
C ARG A 25 -8.28 9.76 11.92
N LYS A 26 -9.00 10.70 12.53
CA LYS A 26 -9.86 10.53 13.71
C LYS A 26 -11.00 9.50 13.58
N VAL A 27 -11.27 8.91 12.40
CA VAL A 27 -12.56 8.22 12.16
C VAL A 27 -12.46 6.85 11.45
N VAL A 28 -11.31 6.37 10.99
CA VAL A 28 -11.29 5.12 10.18
C VAL A 28 -10.17 4.17 10.58
N HIS A 29 -10.55 2.96 11.01
CA HIS A 29 -9.70 1.82 11.38
C HIS A 29 -8.83 1.26 10.21
N VAL A 30 -8.57 2.03 9.16
CA VAL A 30 -7.84 1.60 7.97
C VAL A 30 -6.46 2.26 7.98
N PRO A 31 -5.38 1.48 8.23
CA PRO A 31 -4.02 1.97 8.09
C PRO A 31 -3.77 2.56 6.71
N ALA A 32 -3.28 3.81 6.70
CA ALA A 32 -2.95 4.55 5.49
C ALA A 32 -1.46 4.91 5.50
N TYR A 33 -0.82 4.77 4.33
CA TYR A 33 0.60 5.04 4.16
C TYR A 33 0.80 5.94 2.93
N ALA A 34 1.54 7.03 3.08
CA ALA A 34 1.90 7.94 1.98
C ALA A 34 3.29 7.59 1.45
N TYR A 35 3.47 7.67 0.13
CA TYR A 35 4.76 7.42 -0.51
C TYR A 35 5.73 8.58 -0.20
N LYS A 36 6.97 8.25 0.17
CA LYS A 36 7.95 9.24 0.63
C LYS A 36 8.34 10.27 -0.43
N GLU A 37 8.31 9.90 -1.70
CA GLU A 37 8.71 10.79 -2.81
C GLU A 37 7.53 11.54 -3.45
N ASP A 38 6.29 11.13 -3.15
CA ASP A 38 5.06 11.76 -3.67
C ASP A 38 3.94 11.58 -2.65
N GLU A 39 3.74 12.59 -1.79
CA GLU A 39 2.77 12.54 -0.70
C GLU A 39 1.30 12.46 -1.16
N ASN A 40 1.04 12.69 -2.46
CA ASN A 40 -0.28 12.50 -3.07
C ASN A 40 -0.59 11.01 -3.30
N GLU A 41 0.45 10.19 -3.47
CA GLU A 41 0.31 8.75 -3.63
C GLU A 41 0.18 8.07 -2.26
N LYS A 42 -0.97 7.43 -2.05
CA LYS A 42 -1.33 6.78 -0.78
C LYS A 42 -1.82 5.37 -1.03
N ILE A 43 -1.43 4.47 -0.14
CA ILE A 43 -1.94 3.10 -0.09
C ILE A 43 -2.68 2.87 1.23
N TYR A 44 -3.73 2.06 1.16
CA TYR A 44 -4.58 1.74 2.30
C TYR A 44 -4.69 0.23 2.44
N LEU A 45 -4.63 -0.27 3.68
CA LEU A 45 -4.77 -1.69 3.98
C LEU A 45 -6.08 -1.94 4.72
N HIS A 46 -7.01 -2.67 4.11
CA HIS A 46 -8.29 -3.03 4.72
C HIS A 46 -8.63 -4.49 4.42
N ASN A 47 -8.88 -5.32 5.45
CA ASN A 47 -9.25 -6.74 5.29
C ASN A 47 -8.30 -7.54 4.35
N ASN A 48 -6.98 -7.34 4.47
CA ASN A 48 -5.96 -7.90 3.58
C ASN A 48 -6.02 -7.44 2.11
N GLU A 49 -6.91 -6.50 1.79
CA GLU A 49 -6.95 -5.80 0.52
C GLU A 49 -6.06 -4.55 0.59
N LEU A 50 -5.17 -4.44 -0.38
CA LEU A 50 -4.40 -3.24 -0.63
C LEU A 50 -5.16 -2.36 -1.62
N HIS A 51 -5.52 -1.16 -1.20
CA HIS A 51 -6.10 -0.14 -2.06
C HIS A 51 -5.01 0.83 -2.46
N LEU A 52 -4.80 0.98 -3.76
CA LEU A 52 -3.68 1.74 -4.31
C LEU A 52 -4.00 2.26 -5.72
N SER A 53 -3.21 3.22 -6.21
CA SER A 53 -3.25 3.64 -7.62
C SER A 53 -2.60 2.58 -8.53
N LYS A 54 -2.82 2.69 -9.84
CA LYS A 54 -2.14 1.82 -10.82
C LYS A 54 -0.61 2.03 -10.79
N LYS A 55 -0.16 3.28 -10.66
CA LYS A 55 1.25 3.65 -10.50
C LYS A 55 1.88 2.94 -9.30
N MET A 56 1.21 2.94 -8.15
CA MET A 56 1.70 2.25 -6.95
C MET A 56 1.67 0.73 -7.08
N PHE A 57 0.70 0.17 -7.81
CA PHE A 57 0.66 -1.26 -8.09
C PHE A 57 1.90 -1.69 -8.87
N GLU A 58 2.17 -1.02 -10.00
CA GLU A 58 3.34 -1.30 -10.84
C GLU A 58 4.65 -1.10 -10.08
N PHE A 59 4.75 -0.01 -9.29
CA PHE A 59 5.90 0.23 -8.43
C PHE A 59 6.14 -0.93 -7.46
N LEU A 60 5.12 -1.36 -6.71
CA LEU A 60 5.27 -2.42 -5.70
C LEU A 60 5.60 -3.78 -6.33
N VAL A 61 5.01 -4.11 -7.48
CA VAL A 61 5.36 -5.32 -8.25
C VAL A 61 6.82 -5.28 -8.70
N ASN A 62 7.30 -4.13 -9.19
CA ASN A 62 8.71 -3.94 -9.57
C ASN A 62 9.67 -4.04 -8.36
N GLN A 63 9.19 -3.75 -7.14
CA GLN A 63 9.92 -3.98 -5.89
C GLN A 63 9.85 -5.43 -5.37
N GLY A 64 9.24 -6.33 -6.14
CA GLY A 64 9.10 -7.76 -5.81
C GLY A 64 7.93 -8.08 -4.87
N LEU A 65 6.91 -7.21 -4.79
CA LEU A 65 5.68 -7.53 -4.06
C LEU A 65 4.76 -8.40 -4.93
N GLU A 66 4.29 -9.51 -4.37
CA GLU A 66 3.34 -10.39 -5.06
C GLU A 66 1.91 -9.88 -4.83
N LEU A 67 1.38 -9.21 -5.86
CA LEU A 67 0.03 -8.65 -5.86
C LEU A 67 -0.84 -9.36 -6.90
N VAL A 68 -2.09 -9.66 -6.52
CA VAL A 68 -3.13 -10.10 -7.46
C VAL A 68 -4.22 -9.05 -7.48
N SER A 69 -4.46 -8.41 -8.63
CA SER A 69 -5.53 -7.45 -8.82
C SER A 69 -6.86 -8.16 -9.11
N PHE A 70 -7.98 -7.63 -8.61
CA PHE A 70 -9.32 -8.08 -8.95
C PHE A 70 -10.18 -6.86 -9.31
N PHE A 71 -11.06 -7.04 -10.29
CA PHE A 71 -11.95 -5.99 -10.83
C PHE A 71 -13.27 -5.93 -10.05
#